data_AF-A0A3B0W1U6-F1
#
_entry.id   AF-A0A3B0W1U6-F1
#
_cell.length_a   1.000
_cell.length_b   1.000
_cell.length_c   1.000
_cell.angle_alpha   90.00
_cell.angle_beta   90.00
_cell.angle_gamma   90.00
#
_symmetry.space_group_name_H-M   'P 1'
#
loop_
_entity.id
_entity.type
_entity.pdbx_description
1 polymer ?
#
loop_
_entity_poly.entity_id
_entity_poly.type
_entity_poly.pdbx_seq_one_letter_code
_entity_poly.pdbx_strand_id
1 'polypeptide(L)' 'MICLIQRVSHGSVSVQQKIIGQINTGSVVLTAFQPGDSTQKPPSDYLTNIGSVTFWLEV' A
#
# COMPACT_ATOMS: atom_id res chain seq x y z
N MET A 1 10.05 3.45 9.33
CA MET A 1 9.14 3.06 8.24
C MET A 1 9.74 1.85 7.57
N ILE A 2 8.96 0.77 7.39
CA ILE A 2 9.44 -0.47 6.77
C ILE A 2 8.55 -0.81 5.58
N CYS A 3 9.16 -1.22 4.47
CA CYS A 3 8.46 -1.68 3.28
C CYS A 3 8.94 -3.08 2.88
N LEU A 4 8.00 -3.99 2.63
CA LEU A 4 8.27 -5.26 1.94
C LEU A 4 7.81 -5.12 0.49
N ILE A 5 8.77 -5.17 -0.44
CA ILE A 5 8.53 -4.99 -1.87
C ILE A 5 8.51 -6.37 -2.53
N GLN A 6 7.48 -6.62 -3.33
CA GLN A 6 7.31 -7.87 -4.08
C GLN A 6 7.09 -7.53 -5.55
N ARG A 7 8.00 -7.97 -6.42
CA ARG A 7 7.81 -7.91 -7.87
C ARG A 7 6.77 -8.96 -8.26
N VAL A 8 5.74 -8.54 -8.97
CA VAL A 8 4.62 -9.41 -9.35
C VAL A 8 4.29 -9.25 -10.83
N SER A 9 3.73 -10.30 -11.43
CA SER A 9 3.07 -10.20 -12.74
C SER A 9 1.64 -9.65 -12.62
N HIS A 10 1.00 -9.84 -11.46
CA HIS A 10 -0.33 -9.33 -11.12
C HIS A 10 -0.45 -9.12 -9.61
N GLY A 11 -1.18 -8.10 -9.18
CA GLY A 11 -1.52 -7.84 -7.77
C GLY A 11 -2.91 -7.24 -7.62
N SER A 12 -3.65 -7.56 -6.55
CA SER A 12 -4.96 -6.98 -6.28
C SER A 12 -5.25 -6.86 -4.78
N VAL A 13 -6.09 -5.90 -4.42
CA VAL A 13 -6.64 -5.73 -3.08
C VAL A 13 -8.16 -5.74 -3.19
N SER A 14 -8.80 -6.54 -2.34
CA SER A 14 -10.25 -6.61 -2.22
C SER A 14 -10.70 -6.36 -0.78
N VAL A 15 -11.81 -5.65 -0.64
CA VAL A 15 -12.49 -5.41 0.65
C VAL A 15 -13.94 -5.84 0.47
N GLN A 16 -14.43 -6.71 1.35
CA GLN A 16 -15.78 -7.29 1.23
C GLN A 16 -16.02 -7.90 -0.17
N GLN A 17 -15.05 -8.68 -0.67
CA GLN A 17 -15.10 -9.34 -1.98
C GLN A 17 -15.19 -8.40 -3.19
N LYS A 18 -15.06 -7.08 -2.99
CA LYS A 18 -14.99 -6.09 -4.06
C LYS A 18 -13.55 -5.65 -4.27
N ILE A 19 -13.06 -5.73 -5.50
CA ILE A 19 -11.73 -5.24 -5.87
C ILE A 19 -11.72 -3.71 -5.77
N ILE A 20 -10.81 -3.17 -4.98
CA ILE A 20 -10.62 -1.71 -4.79
C ILE A 20 -9.32 -1.20 -5.41
N GLY A 21 -8.42 -2.12 -5.81
CA GLY A 21 -7.19 -1.80 -6.52
C GLY A 21 -6.60 -3.05 -7.16
N GLN A 22 -6.00 -2.88 -8.33
CA GLN A 22 -5.31 -3.96 -9.05
C GLN A 22 -4.19 -3.39 -9.92
N ILE A 23 -3.15 -4.19 -10.12
CA ILE A 23 -2.06 -3.93 -11.04
C ILE A 23 -1.75 -5.20 -11.85
N ASN A 24 -1.23 -5.01 -13.07
CA ASN A 24 -0.63 -6.09 -13.85
C ASN A 24 0.83 -6.24 -13.40
N THR A 25 1.79 -6.25 -14.34
CA THR A 25 3.21 -6.34 -14.02
C THR A 25 3.67 -5.10 -13.27
N GLY A 26 4.36 -5.29 -12.14
CA GLY A 26 4.87 -4.19 -11.34
C GLY A 26 5.34 -4.65 -9.97
N SER A 27 5.16 -3.78 -8.98
CA SER A 27 5.54 -4.04 -7.60
C SER A 27 4.37 -3.82 -6.63
N VAL A 28 4.17 -4.78 -5.73
CA VAL A 28 3.31 -4.64 -4.57
C VAL A 28 4.18 -4.24 -3.38
N VAL A 29 3.80 -3.18 -2.68
CA VAL A 29 4.51 -2.71 -1.49
C VAL A 29 3.61 -2.84 -0.27
N LEU A 30 4.03 -3.67 0.68
CA LEU A 30 3.43 -3.72 2.01
C LEU A 30 4.19 -2.73 2.89
N THR A 31 3.50 -1.67 3.33
CA THR A 31 4.11 -0.61 4.13
C THR A 31 3.62 -0.69 5.57
N ALA A 32 4.57 -0.67 6.50
CA ALA A 32 4.33 -0.59 7.94
C ALA A 32 5.05 0.62 8.53
N PHE A 33 4.35 1.32 9.43
CA PHE A 33 4.88 2.47 10.16
C PHE A 33 5.28 2.04 11.59
N GLN A 34 6.42 2.53 12.05
CA GLN A 34 6.95 2.32 13.40
C GLN A 34 6.71 3.55 14.28
N PRO A 35 6.69 3.41 15.61
CA PRO A 35 6.62 4.57 16.52
C PRO A 35 7.74 5.56 16.22
N GLY A 36 7.38 6.83 16.01
CA GLY A 36 8.34 7.90 15.64
C GLY A 36 8.50 8.14 14.14
N ASP A 37 7.88 7.31 13.28
CA ASP A 37 7.70 7.67 11.88
C ASP A 37 6.78 8.89 11.80
N SER A 38 7.39 10.06 11.64
CA SER A 38 6.67 11.32 11.54
C SER A 38 6.05 11.46 10.15
N THR A 39 4.79 11.88 10.13
CA THR A 39 4.13 12.28 8.90
C THR A 39 4.71 13.63 8.48
N GLN A 40 5.65 13.64 7.55
CA GLN A 40 5.76 14.78 6.64
C GLN A 40 4.53 14.70 5.69
N LYS A 41 3.36 15.00 6.28
CA LYS A 41 1.93 14.89 5.85
C LYS A 41 1.59 14.25 4.50
N PRO A 42 0.40 13.60 4.46
CA PRO A 42 -0.66 14.11 3.59
C PRO A 42 -1.80 14.75 4.41
N PRO A 43 -2.43 15.82 3.89
CA PRO A 43 -3.60 16.44 4.51
C PRO A 43 -4.82 15.52 4.37
N SER A 44 -5.65 15.47 5.43
CA SER A 44 -6.98 14.83 5.49
C SER A 44 -7.04 13.38 4.99
N ASP A 45 -6.88 12.40 5.89
CA ASP A 45 -7.96 11.44 6.17
C ASP A 45 -7.52 10.38 7.19
N TYR A 46 -8.41 10.17 8.15
CA TYR A 46 -8.27 9.24 9.25
C TYR A 46 -8.35 7.80 8.75
N LEU A 47 -7.21 7.17 8.48
CA LEU A 47 -7.11 5.70 8.43
C LEU A 47 -5.95 5.24 9.31
N THR A 48 -6.01 5.64 10.58
CA THR A 48 -5.24 5.01 11.66
C THR A 48 -5.94 3.71 12.04
N ASN A 49 -5.70 2.68 11.24
CA ASN A 49 -5.69 1.25 11.58
C ASN A 49 -5.70 0.47 10.26
N ILE A 50 -4.84 -0.56 10.17
CA ILE A 50 -4.78 -1.59 9.11
C ILE A 50 -3.72 -1.31 8.01
N GLY A 51 -2.95 -2.37 7.74
CA GLY A 51 -1.78 -2.39 6.86
C GLY A 51 -2.01 -1.72 5.52
N SER A 52 -1.10 -0.81 5.19
CA SER A 52 -1.14 -0.04 3.96
C SER A 52 -0.55 -0.89 2.83
N VAL A 53 -1.39 -1.28 1.86
CA VAL A 53 -0.92 -1.83 0.58
C VAL A 53 -0.80 -0.67 -0.39
N THR A 54 0.43 -0.24 -0.65
CA THR A 54 0.74 0.84 -1.58
C THR A 54 1.11 0.23 -2.92
N PHE A 55 0.44 0.65 -3.99
CA PHE A 55 0.71 0.19 -5.35
C PHE A 55 1.58 1.22 -6.08
N TRP A 56 2.71 0.76 -6.63
CA TRP A 56 3.53 1.57 -7.53
C TRP A 56 3.53 0.88 -8.91
N LEU A 57 2.90 1.53 -9.89
CA LEU A 57 3.06 1.23 -11.31
C LEU A 57 4.17 2.16 -11.82
N GLU A 58 5.31 1.60 -12.17
CA GLU A 58 6.36 2.36 -12.87
C GLU A 58 6.45 1.78 -14.28
N VAL A 59 6.21 2.64 -15.27
CA VAL A 59 6.37 2.38 -16.71
C VAL A 59 7.84 2.37 -17.10
#